data_AF-A0A1S2P2D4-F1
#
_entry.id   AF-A0A1S2P2D4-F1
#
_cell.length_a   1.000
_cell.length_b   1.000
_cell.length_c   1.000
_cell.angle_alpha   90.00
_cell.angle_beta   90.00
_cell.angle_gamma   90.00
#
_symmetry.space_group_name_H-M   'P 1'
#
loop_
_entity.id
_entity.type
_entity.pdbx_description
1 polymer ?
#
loop_
_entity_poly.entity_id
_entity_poly.type
_entity_poly.pdbx_seq_one_letter_code
_entity_poly.pdbx_strand_id
1 'polypeptide(L)'
;MSRTTPSRPLDVEALFPELANYRGTTTRLHPRPGRPEATDSSVGGPLLWPANEPWPVCTEPHSHARGRRPADIHRQRQILAAVWLREPNPGPTVEERQLLEELGRKHRVQDVAATDPLPLIGLAQLYRRDIADLPAGPDDCDLLQVFWCPFDAHGPTGHSMLLDLRWRRSWEVTEVQTSPPQPLVVGYEGYVPEPCVLHPEQVATYPFAGLLPEDVCARIDAWEEGLEEVAEQLADEATAAPVGYQYDLSIPPGWRVGGFASWHATDPSPMNCRTCAVPMHLLLTIDSTEWDGGSGSWKPLEEQDLPTYQSARPTQVTVGRWGELNIFACPEGPHHSHRWSIQ
;
A
#
# COMPACT_ATOMS: atom_id res chain seq x y z
N MET A 1 9.47 -7.48 15.74
CA MET A 1 10.66 -6.62 15.96
C MET A 1 10.39 -5.31 15.27
N SER A 2 10.81 -4.17 15.83
CA SER A 2 10.67 -2.87 15.16
C SER A 2 11.35 -2.86 13.79
N ARG A 3 10.98 -1.90 12.95
CA ARG A 3 11.67 -1.58 11.70
C ARG A 3 12.12 -0.14 11.77
N THR A 4 13.40 0.07 11.54
CA THR A 4 14.04 1.37 11.72
C THR A 4 14.56 1.86 10.39
N THR A 5 14.08 3.01 9.96
CA THR A 5 14.53 3.73 8.78
C THR A 5 15.96 4.22 8.98
N PRO A 6 16.91 3.96 8.06
CA PRO A 6 18.27 4.50 8.15
C PRO A 6 18.25 6.03 8.13
N SER A 7 19.31 6.64 8.69
CA SER A 7 19.57 8.07 8.47
C SER A 7 19.60 8.38 6.98
N ARG A 8 19.00 9.51 6.57
CA ARG A 8 19.02 9.95 5.18
C ARG A 8 20.48 10.14 4.71
N PRO A 9 20.81 9.80 3.45
CA PRO A 9 22.18 9.89 2.94
C PRO A 9 22.74 11.31 2.95
N LEU A 10 21.86 12.32 2.83
CA LEU A 10 22.20 13.74 2.90
C LEU A 10 21.17 14.48 3.77
N ASP A 11 21.58 15.61 4.34
CA ASP A 11 20.68 16.53 5.02
C ASP A 11 19.99 17.45 3.99
N VAL A 12 18.73 17.14 3.71
CA VAL A 12 17.96 17.83 2.67
C VAL A 12 17.71 19.31 2.98
N GLU A 13 17.64 19.69 4.26
CA GLU A 13 17.45 21.10 4.66
C GLU A 13 18.76 21.88 4.68
N ALA A 14 19.91 21.20 4.78
CA ALA A 14 21.20 21.83 4.53
C ALA A 14 21.39 22.16 3.03
N LEU A 15 20.87 21.31 2.14
CA LEU A 15 20.90 21.50 0.68
C LEU A 15 19.89 22.57 0.23
N PHE A 16 18.66 22.49 0.75
CA PHE A 16 17.54 23.36 0.40
C PHE A 16 16.84 23.85 1.68
N PRO A 17 17.35 24.92 2.32
CA PRO A 17 16.83 25.41 3.60
C PRO A 17 15.33 25.75 3.60
N GLU A 18 14.78 26.12 2.44
CA GLU A 18 13.37 26.44 2.27
C GLU A 18 12.45 25.25 2.59
N LEU A 19 12.93 24.01 2.44
CA LEU A 19 12.19 22.79 2.73
C LEU A 19 11.81 22.64 4.20
N ALA A 20 12.48 23.34 5.12
CA ALA A 20 12.09 23.37 6.53
C ALA A 20 10.65 23.85 6.73
N ASN A 21 10.12 24.70 5.84
CA ASN A 21 8.74 25.17 5.88
C ASN A 21 7.72 24.13 5.36
N TYR A 22 8.21 23.10 4.68
CA TYR A 22 7.40 22.05 4.06
C TYR A 22 7.58 20.69 4.74
N ARG A 23 8.42 20.61 5.78
CA ARG A 23 8.65 19.38 6.55
C ARG A 23 7.33 18.87 7.12
N GLY A 24 6.99 17.64 6.77
CA GLY A 24 5.89 16.89 7.35
C GLY A 24 6.37 15.62 8.03
N THR A 25 5.41 14.84 8.53
CA THR A 25 5.62 13.49 9.05
C THR A 25 4.76 12.48 8.31
N THR A 26 5.23 11.25 8.23
CA THR A 26 4.44 10.09 7.78
C THR A 26 4.80 8.89 8.62
N THR A 27 3.79 8.05 8.89
CA THR A 27 4.00 6.81 9.63
C THR A 27 4.13 5.68 8.63
N ARG A 28 5.35 5.15 8.45
CA ARG A 28 5.61 3.93 7.70
C ARG A 28 5.06 2.75 8.49
N LEU A 29 4.27 1.88 7.86
CA LEU A 29 3.55 0.80 8.53
C LEU A 29 4.35 -0.51 8.64
N HIS A 30 5.35 -0.69 7.78
CA HIS A 30 6.26 -1.84 7.80
C HIS A 30 5.56 -3.22 7.98
N PRO A 31 4.55 -3.59 7.16
CA PRO A 31 3.88 -4.88 7.25
C PRO A 31 4.86 -6.05 7.18
N ARG A 32 4.77 -7.03 8.07
CA ARG A 32 5.55 -8.28 7.98
C ARG A 32 4.65 -9.50 8.18
N PRO A 33 4.90 -10.63 7.48
CA PRO A 33 4.06 -11.82 7.60
C PRO A 33 3.90 -12.23 9.06
N GLY A 34 2.66 -12.45 9.48
CA GLY A 34 2.34 -12.69 10.89
C GLY A 34 0.93 -13.23 11.09
N ARG A 35 0.49 -13.28 12.34
CA ARG A 35 -0.86 -13.71 12.73
C ARG A 35 -1.50 -12.61 13.57
N PRO A 36 -1.96 -11.52 12.95
CA PRO A 36 -2.61 -10.43 13.66
C PRO A 36 -3.97 -10.87 14.22
N GLU A 37 -4.37 -10.28 15.34
CA GLU A 37 -5.71 -10.37 15.91
C GLU A 37 -6.58 -9.19 15.44
N ALA A 38 -7.90 -9.29 15.65
CA ALA A 38 -8.83 -8.22 15.26
C ALA A 38 -8.62 -6.93 16.08
N THR A 39 -7.90 -7.01 17.20
CA THR A 39 -7.50 -5.87 18.02
C THR A 39 -6.20 -5.22 17.56
N ASP A 40 -5.54 -5.76 16.54
CA ASP A 40 -4.28 -5.22 16.02
C ASP A 40 -4.51 -4.36 14.77
N SER A 41 -3.64 -3.37 14.59
CA SER A 41 -3.45 -2.77 13.27
C SER A 41 -2.75 -3.79 12.36
N SER A 42 -3.34 -4.10 11.21
CA SER A 42 -2.90 -5.19 10.33
C SER A 42 -3.29 -5.01 8.88
N VAL A 43 -2.63 -5.77 8.00
CA VAL A 43 -3.00 -5.96 6.59
C VAL A 43 -3.38 -7.43 6.40
N GLY A 44 -4.47 -7.70 5.68
CA GLY A 44 -4.96 -9.06 5.41
C GLY A 44 -5.33 -9.87 6.65
N GLY A 45 -5.41 -9.23 7.82
CA GLY A 45 -5.79 -9.84 9.09
C GLY A 45 -7.30 -9.90 9.30
N PRO A 46 -7.76 -10.54 10.39
CA PRO A 46 -9.16 -10.46 10.80
C PRO A 46 -9.54 -9.00 11.11
N LEU A 47 -10.73 -8.58 10.68
CA LEU A 47 -11.27 -7.26 10.99
C LEU A 47 -12.14 -7.31 12.25
N LEU A 48 -12.11 -6.23 13.03
CA LEU A 48 -13.07 -5.96 14.09
C LEU A 48 -14.42 -5.54 13.48
N TRP A 49 -15.11 -6.49 12.85
CA TRP A 49 -16.39 -6.27 12.20
C TRP A 49 -17.55 -6.78 13.08
N PRO A 50 -18.60 -5.98 13.36
CA PRO A 50 -19.72 -6.43 14.16
C PRO A 50 -20.50 -7.58 13.50
N ALA A 51 -20.88 -8.58 14.28
CA ALA A 51 -21.65 -9.72 13.78
C ALA A 51 -23.05 -9.35 13.24
N ASN A 52 -23.60 -8.22 13.67
CA ASN A 52 -24.92 -7.72 13.28
C ASN A 52 -24.89 -6.69 12.13
N GLU A 53 -23.71 -6.35 11.60
CA GLU A 53 -23.58 -5.40 10.49
C GLU A 53 -23.31 -6.16 9.17
N PRO A 54 -24.06 -5.87 8.08
CA PRO A 54 -23.82 -6.52 6.80
C PRO A 54 -22.43 -6.18 6.26
N TRP A 55 -21.70 -7.19 5.78
CA TRP A 55 -20.39 -6.99 5.18
C TRP A 55 -20.45 -6.07 3.95
N PRO A 56 -19.47 -5.18 3.72
CA PRO A 56 -19.44 -4.33 2.53
C PRO A 56 -19.40 -5.17 1.24
N VAL A 57 -20.19 -4.76 0.25
CA VAL A 57 -20.29 -5.44 -1.04
C VAL A 57 -20.12 -4.45 -2.20
N CYS A 58 -19.52 -4.93 -3.29
CA CYS A 58 -19.57 -4.27 -4.58
C CYS A 58 -20.88 -4.64 -5.29
N THR A 59 -21.57 -3.65 -5.85
CA THR A 59 -22.76 -3.84 -6.72
C THR A 59 -22.56 -3.28 -8.12
N GLU A 60 -21.34 -2.87 -8.48
CA GLU A 60 -21.06 -2.36 -9.82
C GLU A 60 -21.07 -3.50 -10.86
N PRO A 61 -21.49 -3.23 -12.11
CA PRO A 61 -21.55 -4.27 -13.14
C PRO A 61 -20.16 -4.69 -13.61
N HIS A 62 -19.69 -5.88 -13.21
CA HIS A 62 -18.48 -6.51 -13.75
C HIS A 62 -18.53 -8.03 -13.73
N SER A 63 -17.72 -8.69 -14.55
CA SER A 63 -17.72 -10.15 -14.67
C SER A 63 -16.97 -10.83 -13.51
N HIS A 64 -17.64 -10.95 -12.36
CA HIS A 64 -17.15 -11.74 -11.21
C HIS A 64 -17.33 -13.26 -11.37
N ALA A 65 -17.79 -13.73 -12.53
CA ALA A 65 -18.06 -15.15 -12.77
C ALA A 65 -16.80 -15.99 -13.05
N ARG A 66 -15.60 -15.39 -13.23
CA ARG A 66 -14.37 -16.12 -13.52
C ARG A 66 -13.14 -15.50 -12.85
N GLY A 67 -12.35 -16.31 -12.16
CA GLY A 67 -11.16 -15.83 -11.47
C GLY A 67 -10.39 -16.93 -10.75
N ARG A 68 -9.42 -16.57 -9.91
CA ARG A 68 -8.71 -17.51 -9.03
C ARG A 68 -9.39 -17.57 -7.67
N ARG A 69 -9.38 -18.72 -6.99
CA ARG A 69 -9.91 -18.82 -5.62
C ARG A 69 -8.91 -18.21 -4.63
N PRO A 70 -9.32 -17.35 -3.67
CA PRO A 70 -8.42 -16.82 -2.65
C PRO A 70 -7.61 -17.90 -1.92
N ALA A 71 -8.25 -19.01 -1.55
CA ALA A 71 -7.58 -20.14 -0.90
C ALA A 71 -6.47 -20.76 -1.77
N ASP A 72 -6.67 -20.85 -3.09
CA ASP A 72 -5.65 -21.38 -4.01
C ASP A 72 -4.44 -20.42 -4.10
N ILE A 73 -4.68 -19.10 -4.05
CA ILE A 73 -3.64 -18.07 -4.04
C ILE A 73 -2.78 -18.17 -2.79
N HIS A 74 -3.40 -18.21 -1.60
CA HIS A 74 -2.66 -18.39 -0.35
C HIS A 74 -1.87 -19.70 -0.34
N ARG A 75 -2.48 -20.80 -0.78
CA ARG A 75 -1.81 -22.10 -0.83
C ARG A 75 -0.61 -22.09 -1.76
N GLN A 76 -0.74 -21.47 -2.93
CA GLN A 76 0.37 -21.30 -3.88
C GLN A 76 1.52 -20.51 -3.24
N ARG A 77 1.23 -19.38 -2.60
CA ARG A 77 2.25 -18.55 -1.93
C ARG A 77 2.95 -19.28 -0.80
N GLN A 78 2.22 -20.07 0.01
CA GLN A 78 2.81 -20.91 1.06
C GLN A 78 3.78 -21.95 0.49
N ILE A 79 3.43 -22.62 -0.62
CA ILE A 79 4.32 -23.58 -1.27
C ILE A 79 5.58 -22.87 -1.78
N LEU A 80 5.43 -21.76 -2.50
CA LEU A 80 6.56 -21.01 -3.04
C LEU A 80 7.48 -20.49 -1.94
N ALA A 81 6.93 -19.95 -0.84
CA ALA A 81 7.70 -19.53 0.32
C ALA A 81 8.49 -20.69 0.94
N ALA A 82 7.86 -21.86 1.11
CA ALA A 82 8.53 -23.05 1.65
C ALA A 82 9.60 -23.61 0.72
N VAL A 83 9.42 -23.51 -0.60
CA VAL A 83 10.43 -23.88 -1.60
C VAL A 83 11.64 -22.97 -1.51
N TRP A 84 11.43 -21.65 -1.43
CA TRP A 84 12.51 -20.66 -1.43
C TRP A 84 13.36 -20.68 -0.15
N LEU A 85 12.84 -21.23 0.94
CA LEU A 85 13.58 -21.43 2.19
C LEU A 85 14.49 -22.68 2.20
N ARG A 86 14.48 -23.52 1.15
CA ARG A 86 15.31 -24.73 1.08
C ARG A 86 16.76 -24.39 0.74
N GLU A 87 17.69 -25.07 1.40
CA GLU A 87 19.13 -24.96 1.14
C GLU A 87 19.75 -26.34 0.78
N PRO A 88 20.34 -26.51 -0.42
CA PRO A 88 20.30 -25.56 -1.54
C PRO A 88 18.85 -25.35 -2.01
N ASN A 89 18.59 -24.31 -2.81
CA ASN A 89 17.27 -24.05 -3.40
C ASN A 89 17.16 -24.72 -4.79
N PRO A 90 16.65 -25.96 -4.90
CA PRO A 90 16.48 -26.64 -6.20
C PRO A 90 15.25 -26.13 -6.98
N GLY A 91 14.50 -25.16 -6.45
CA GLY A 91 13.16 -24.84 -6.90
C GLY A 91 12.12 -25.93 -6.54
N PRO A 92 10.88 -25.81 -7.05
CA PRO A 92 9.81 -26.76 -6.71
C PRO A 92 10.09 -28.17 -7.25
N THR A 93 9.63 -29.21 -6.54
CA THR A 93 9.66 -30.60 -7.05
C THR A 93 8.70 -30.80 -8.23
N VAL A 94 8.70 -31.99 -8.84
CA VAL A 94 7.75 -32.32 -9.92
C VAL A 94 6.30 -32.26 -9.40
N GLU A 95 6.06 -32.81 -8.22
CA GLU A 95 4.75 -32.84 -7.56
C GLU A 95 4.31 -31.42 -7.19
N GLU A 96 5.22 -30.59 -6.69
CA GLU A 96 4.93 -29.19 -6.37
C GLU A 96 4.62 -28.38 -7.62
N ARG A 97 5.33 -28.61 -8.74
CA ARG A 97 5.02 -27.96 -10.02
C ARG A 97 3.61 -28.32 -10.50
N GLN A 98 3.23 -29.60 -10.42
CA GLN A 98 1.88 -30.05 -10.79
C GLN A 98 0.82 -29.38 -9.90
N LEU A 99 1.04 -29.35 -8.59
CA LEU A 99 0.14 -28.69 -7.66
C LEU A 99 0.03 -27.18 -7.90
N LEU A 100 1.15 -26.50 -8.16
CA LEU A 100 1.17 -25.06 -8.49
C LEU A 100 0.39 -24.79 -9.78
N GLU A 101 0.50 -25.65 -10.79
CA GLU A 101 -0.28 -25.54 -12.03
C GLU A 101 -1.78 -25.69 -11.75
N GLU A 102 -2.18 -26.66 -10.93
CA GLU A 102 -3.58 -26.86 -10.52
C GLU A 102 -4.14 -25.66 -9.77
N LEU A 103 -3.39 -25.12 -8.79
CA LEU A 103 -3.76 -23.94 -8.01
C LEU A 103 -3.84 -22.66 -8.87
N GLY A 104 -3.06 -22.60 -9.95
CA GLY A 104 -3.06 -21.49 -10.91
C GLY A 104 -4.30 -21.44 -11.81
N ARG A 105 -5.11 -22.50 -11.85
CA ARG A 105 -6.28 -22.56 -12.75
C ARG A 105 -7.35 -21.56 -12.34
N LYS A 106 -7.92 -20.88 -13.34
CA LYS A 106 -9.08 -20.01 -13.16
C LYS A 106 -10.36 -20.86 -13.09
N HIS A 107 -11.21 -20.55 -12.12
CA HIS A 107 -12.50 -21.19 -11.87
C HIS A 107 -13.62 -20.33 -12.42
N ARG A 108 -14.74 -20.97 -12.78
CA ARG A 108 -15.97 -20.28 -13.18
C ARG A 108 -17.03 -20.52 -12.12
N VAL A 109 -17.61 -19.46 -11.59
CA VAL A 109 -18.75 -19.53 -10.67
C VAL A 109 -20.02 -19.62 -11.51
N GLN A 110 -20.89 -20.59 -11.20
CA GLN A 110 -22.17 -20.77 -11.87
C GLN A 110 -23.22 -19.85 -11.24
N ASP A 111 -24.21 -19.44 -12.03
CA ASP A 111 -25.41 -18.72 -11.57
C ASP A 111 -25.16 -17.38 -10.85
N VAL A 112 -24.06 -16.69 -11.17
CA VAL A 112 -23.77 -15.33 -10.69
C VAL A 112 -24.01 -14.32 -11.82
N ALA A 113 -24.94 -13.41 -11.62
CA ALA A 113 -25.17 -12.29 -12.52
C ALA A 113 -24.08 -11.22 -12.36
N ALA A 114 -23.84 -10.43 -13.41
CA ALA A 114 -22.82 -9.38 -13.42
C ALA A 114 -23.05 -8.27 -12.37
N THR A 115 -24.24 -8.20 -11.77
CA THR A 115 -24.62 -7.21 -10.76
C THR A 115 -24.87 -7.82 -9.38
N ASP A 116 -24.67 -9.13 -9.21
CA ASP A 116 -24.87 -9.75 -7.91
C ASP A 116 -23.89 -9.17 -6.88
N PRO A 117 -24.33 -8.94 -5.62
CA PRO A 117 -23.47 -8.38 -4.60
C PRO A 117 -22.21 -9.23 -4.37
N LEU A 118 -21.05 -8.63 -4.57
CA LEU A 118 -19.76 -9.28 -4.38
C LEU A 118 -19.13 -8.80 -3.06
N PRO A 119 -18.83 -9.69 -2.10
CA PRO A 119 -18.12 -9.31 -0.88
C PRO A 119 -16.80 -8.62 -1.19
N LEU A 120 -16.59 -7.42 -0.63
CA LEU A 120 -15.30 -6.73 -0.73
C LEU A 120 -14.25 -7.49 0.09
N ILE A 121 -13.00 -7.43 -0.36
CA ILE A 121 -11.88 -7.95 0.44
C ILE A 121 -11.52 -6.91 1.50
N GLY A 122 -11.49 -7.35 2.77
CA GLY A 122 -10.90 -6.59 3.86
C GLY A 122 -9.38 -6.51 3.67
N LEU A 123 -8.89 -5.32 3.32
CA LEU A 123 -7.49 -5.10 2.97
C LEU A 123 -6.65 -4.79 4.20
N ALA A 124 -7.10 -3.83 5.01
CA ALA A 124 -6.36 -3.37 6.17
C ALA A 124 -7.29 -2.86 7.28
N GLN A 125 -6.77 -2.89 8.51
CA GLN A 125 -7.37 -2.28 9.67
C GLN A 125 -6.32 -1.52 10.44
N LEU A 126 -6.58 -0.26 10.77
CA LEU A 126 -5.61 0.67 11.33
C LEU A 126 -6.22 1.36 12.56
N TYR A 127 -5.64 1.09 13.72
CA TYR A 127 -6.01 1.76 14.97
C TYR A 127 -5.19 3.02 15.16
N ARG A 128 -5.86 4.10 15.55
CA ARG A 128 -5.23 5.40 15.83
C ARG A 128 -4.20 5.33 16.96
N ARG A 129 -4.39 4.46 17.94
CA ARG A 129 -3.43 4.28 19.05
C ARG A 129 -2.06 3.75 18.59
N ASP A 130 -1.99 3.11 17.43
CA ASP A 130 -0.76 2.49 16.92
C ASP A 130 -0.05 3.37 15.88
N ILE A 131 -0.74 4.35 15.29
CA ILE A 131 -0.29 5.08 14.10
C ILE A 131 -0.42 6.59 14.35
N ALA A 132 0.72 7.26 14.53
CA ALA A 132 0.79 8.66 14.93
C ALA A 132 0.17 9.62 13.91
N ASP A 133 0.39 9.38 12.61
CA ASP A 133 -0.10 10.24 11.53
C ASP A 133 -1.52 9.87 11.05
N LEU A 134 -2.20 8.90 11.69
CA LEU A 134 -3.59 8.59 11.36
C LEU A 134 -4.50 9.67 11.98
N PRO A 135 -5.25 10.43 11.18
CA PRO A 135 -6.13 11.47 11.71
C PRO A 135 -7.22 10.86 12.59
N ALA A 136 -7.79 11.69 13.47
CA ALA A 136 -9.00 11.32 14.18
C ALA A 136 -10.12 11.04 13.17
N GLY A 137 -10.79 9.90 13.32
CA GLY A 137 -11.96 9.59 12.54
C GLY A 137 -13.13 10.52 12.88
N PRO A 138 -14.19 10.52 12.07
CA PRO A 138 -15.43 11.21 12.42
C PRO A 138 -15.98 10.69 13.74
N ASP A 139 -16.65 11.56 14.50
CA ASP A 139 -17.43 11.18 15.68
C ASP A 139 -16.65 10.32 16.67
N ASP A 140 -15.40 10.68 16.97
CA ASP A 140 -14.47 9.97 17.86
C ASP A 140 -14.02 8.57 17.39
N CYS A 141 -14.29 8.16 16.15
CA CYS A 141 -13.82 6.88 15.62
C CYS A 141 -12.28 6.75 15.74
N ASP A 142 -11.84 5.61 16.24
CA ASP A 142 -10.43 5.28 16.50
C ASP A 142 -9.89 4.17 15.61
N LEU A 143 -10.74 3.61 14.74
CA LEU A 143 -10.44 2.49 13.87
C LEU A 143 -10.82 2.81 12.43
N LEU A 144 -9.86 2.74 11.52
CA LEU A 144 -10.07 2.79 10.07
C LEU A 144 -9.97 1.38 9.49
N GLN A 145 -10.98 0.95 8.76
CA GLN A 145 -11.02 -0.31 8.02
C GLN A 145 -11.08 0.01 6.52
N VAL A 146 -10.26 -0.68 5.73
CA VAL A 146 -10.12 -0.45 4.29
C VAL A 146 -10.53 -1.71 3.55
N PHE A 147 -11.43 -1.56 2.59
CA PHE A 147 -11.94 -2.61 1.75
C PHE A 147 -11.76 -2.25 0.28
N TRP A 148 -11.64 -3.26 -0.57
CA TRP A 148 -11.62 -3.05 -2.01
C TRP A 148 -12.28 -4.18 -2.80
N CYS A 149 -12.74 -3.85 -4.00
CA CYS A 149 -13.29 -4.84 -4.91
C CYS A 149 -12.18 -5.73 -5.47
N PRO A 150 -12.35 -7.06 -5.53
CA PRO A 150 -11.33 -7.97 -6.06
C PRO A 150 -11.32 -8.10 -7.59
N PHE A 151 -11.94 -7.16 -8.30
CA PHE A 151 -12.00 -7.10 -9.77
C PHE A 151 -11.68 -5.69 -10.26
N ASP A 152 -11.02 -5.65 -11.41
CA ASP A 152 -10.93 -4.46 -12.23
C ASP A 152 -12.29 -4.15 -12.89
N ALA A 153 -12.41 -2.99 -13.54
CA ALA A 153 -13.59 -2.50 -14.26
C ALA A 153 -14.57 -1.65 -13.44
N HIS A 154 -14.02 -0.72 -12.66
CA HIS A 154 -14.81 0.35 -12.06
C HIS A 154 -14.71 1.67 -12.83
N GLY A 155 -15.76 2.48 -12.69
CA GLY A 155 -15.83 3.82 -13.23
C GLY A 155 -15.93 3.91 -14.76
N PRO A 156 -16.00 5.13 -15.32
CA PRO A 156 -16.33 5.36 -16.73
C PRO A 156 -15.31 4.78 -17.72
N THR A 157 -14.04 4.64 -17.31
CA THR A 157 -12.97 4.11 -18.14
C THR A 157 -12.84 2.59 -18.06
N GLY A 158 -13.53 1.93 -17.11
CA GLY A 158 -13.36 0.50 -16.86
C GLY A 158 -11.97 0.11 -16.35
N HIS A 159 -11.20 1.07 -15.85
CA HIS A 159 -9.84 0.85 -15.32
C HIS A 159 -9.67 1.39 -13.89
N SER A 160 -10.75 1.86 -13.26
CA SER A 160 -10.72 2.27 -11.86
C SER A 160 -10.92 1.05 -10.94
N MET A 161 -10.79 1.33 -9.64
CA MET A 161 -11.05 0.40 -8.54
C MET A 161 -12.18 0.93 -7.66
N LEU A 162 -12.87 0.04 -6.95
CA LEU A 162 -13.81 0.43 -5.90
C LEU A 162 -13.14 0.22 -4.55
N LEU A 163 -13.09 1.30 -3.76
CA LEU A 163 -12.63 1.34 -2.38
C LEU A 163 -13.80 1.67 -1.47
N ASP A 164 -13.88 1.01 -0.31
CA ASP A 164 -14.82 1.34 0.76
C ASP A 164 -14.00 1.48 2.06
N LEU A 165 -14.07 2.67 2.66
CA LEU A 165 -13.37 2.99 3.90
C LEU A 165 -14.40 3.18 5.00
N ARG A 166 -14.22 2.46 6.11
CA ARG A 166 -15.10 2.51 7.28
C ARG A 166 -14.36 3.01 8.48
N TRP A 167 -14.86 4.09 9.06
CA TRP A 167 -14.45 4.55 10.37
C TRP A 167 -15.36 3.94 11.42
N ARG A 168 -14.77 3.50 12.53
CA ARG A 168 -15.48 2.84 13.61
C ARG A 168 -14.93 3.24 14.97
N ARG A 169 -15.82 3.23 15.95
CA ARG A 169 -15.49 3.21 17.38
C ARG A 169 -15.27 1.76 17.81
N SER A 170 -14.03 1.38 18.01
CA SER A 170 -13.64 -0.01 18.29
C SER A 170 -14.34 -0.58 19.53
N TRP A 171 -14.55 0.26 20.54
CA TRP A 171 -15.18 -0.14 21.81
C TRP A 171 -16.69 -0.41 21.72
N GLU A 172 -17.36 -0.02 20.63
CA GLU A 172 -18.78 -0.33 20.42
C GLU A 172 -18.99 -1.75 19.86
N VAL A 173 -17.93 -2.40 19.37
CA VAL A 173 -18.00 -3.78 18.86
C VAL A 173 -17.88 -4.77 20.01
N THR A 174 -19.00 -5.36 20.38
CA THR A 174 -19.07 -6.36 21.46
C THR A 174 -19.04 -7.80 20.95
N GLU A 175 -19.65 -8.04 19.78
CA GLU A 175 -19.66 -9.35 19.11
C GLU A 175 -19.02 -9.22 17.72
N VAL A 176 -17.89 -9.92 17.53
CA VAL A 176 -17.12 -9.88 16.28
C VAL A 176 -17.56 -11.00 15.35
N GLN A 177 -17.73 -10.69 14.06
CA GLN A 177 -18.01 -11.66 13.02
C GLN A 177 -16.80 -12.60 12.82
N THR A 178 -16.97 -13.89 13.11
CA THR A 178 -15.87 -14.88 13.02
C THR A 178 -15.71 -15.53 11.64
N SER A 179 -16.71 -15.38 10.78
CA SER A 179 -16.74 -15.97 9.44
C SER A 179 -17.14 -14.91 8.41
N PRO A 180 -16.26 -13.92 8.13
CA PRO A 180 -16.55 -12.89 7.14
C PRO A 180 -16.74 -13.55 5.76
N PRO A 181 -17.72 -13.09 4.95
CA PRO A 181 -17.92 -13.61 3.62
C PRO A 181 -16.69 -13.33 2.76
N GLN A 182 -16.26 -14.31 1.98
CA GLN A 182 -15.14 -14.17 1.05
C GLN A 182 -15.64 -14.26 -0.39
N PRO A 183 -15.03 -13.51 -1.34
CA PRO A 183 -15.32 -13.70 -2.75
C PRO A 183 -14.94 -15.12 -3.18
N LEU A 184 -15.81 -15.79 -3.93
CA LEU A 184 -15.55 -17.15 -4.41
C LEU A 184 -14.35 -17.21 -5.36
N VAL A 185 -14.20 -16.16 -6.17
CA VAL A 185 -13.07 -15.96 -7.08
C VAL A 185 -12.68 -14.48 -7.14
N VAL A 186 -11.44 -14.21 -7.51
CA VAL A 186 -10.88 -12.86 -7.71
C VAL A 186 -10.32 -12.71 -9.12
N GLY A 187 -10.39 -11.50 -9.68
CA GLY A 187 -9.92 -11.21 -11.04
C GLY A 187 -8.39 -11.30 -11.17
N TYR A 188 -7.69 -10.90 -10.12
CA TYR A 188 -6.23 -10.85 -10.04
C TYR A 188 -5.73 -11.19 -8.63
N GLU A 189 -4.61 -11.91 -8.53
CA GLU A 189 -4.08 -12.37 -7.24
C GLU A 189 -3.52 -11.23 -6.36
N GLY A 190 -3.11 -10.11 -6.96
CA GLY A 190 -2.63 -8.94 -6.24
C GLY A 190 -3.71 -8.24 -5.39
N TYR A 191 -4.99 -8.58 -5.57
CA TYR A 191 -6.07 -8.12 -4.72
C TYR A 191 -6.15 -8.85 -3.36
N VAL A 192 -5.51 -10.01 -3.24
CA VAL A 192 -5.59 -10.86 -2.05
C VAL A 192 -4.36 -10.60 -1.17
N PRO A 193 -4.51 -9.91 -0.02
CA PRO A 193 -3.40 -9.66 0.89
C PRO A 193 -2.99 -10.91 1.68
N GLU A 194 -1.71 -11.07 1.99
CA GLU A 194 -1.25 -11.98 3.04
C GLU A 194 -1.35 -11.32 4.43
N PRO A 195 -1.75 -12.07 5.48
CA PRO A 195 -1.82 -11.54 6.84
C PRO A 195 -0.47 -11.02 7.34
N CYS A 196 -0.44 -9.74 7.69
CA CYS A 196 0.74 -9.06 8.19
C CYS A 196 0.44 -8.34 9.51
N VAL A 197 1.38 -8.47 10.45
CA VAL A 197 1.48 -7.55 11.59
C VAL A 197 2.20 -6.28 11.14
N LEU A 198 1.86 -5.14 11.74
CA LEU A 198 2.50 -3.86 11.41
C LEU A 198 3.60 -3.50 12.41
N HIS A 199 4.58 -2.74 11.95
CA HIS A 199 5.65 -2.16 12.77
C HIS A 199 5.73 -0.65 12.54
N PRO A 200 4.75 0.13 13.01
CA PRO A 200 4.66 1.56 12.69
C PRO A 200 5.89 2.34 13.14
N GLU A 201 6.39 3.22 12.26
CA GLU A 201 7.51 4.13 12.51
C GLU A 201 7.20 5.49 11.88
N GLN A 202 7.18 6.55 12.70
CA GLN A 202 7.02 7.91 12.20
C GLN A 202 8.36 8.48 11.74
N VAL A 203 8.39 9.01 10.51
CA VAL A 203 9.58 9.61 9.89
C VAL A 203 9.25 10.99 9.31
N ALA A 204 10.28 11.81 9.12
CA ALA A 204 10.14 13.06 8.37
C ALA A 204 9.95 12.78 6.88
N THR A 205 9.17 13.63 6.22
CA THR A 205 8.92 13.57 4.77
C THR A 205 8.70 14.97 4.21
N TYR A 206 8.87 15.12 2.90
CA TYR A 206 8.73 16.39 2.20
C TYR A 206 7.82 16.22 0.96
N PRO A 207 7.30 17.32 0.39
CA PRO A 207 6.45 17.24 -0.80
C PRO A 207 7.19 16.67 -2.01
N PHE A 208 6.41 16.11 -2.93
CA PHE A 208 6.87 15.81 -4.28
C PHE A 208 7.47 17.07 -4.93
N ALA A 209 8.62 16.94 -5.61
CA ALA A 209 9.37 18.10 -6.11
C ALA A 209 8.50 19.03 -6.98
N GLY A 210 7.71 18.46 -7.89
CA GLY A 210 6.78 19.21 -8.76
C GLY A 210 5.60 19.90 -8.06
N LEU A 211 5.48 19.79 -6.73
CA LEU A 211 4.51 20.54 -5.91
C LEU A 211 5.14 21.66 -5.09
N LEU A 212 6.47 21.79 -5.11
CA LEU A 212 7.21 22.87 -4.46
C LEU A 212 7.13 24.16 -5.28
N PRO A 213 7.48 25.32 -4.69
CA PRO A 213 7.71 26.54 -5.46
C PRO A 213 8.70 26.30 -6.62
N GLU A 214 8.45 26.94 -7.75
CA GLU A 214 9.18 26.74 -9.01
C GLU A 214 10.69 26.92 -8.84
N ASP A 215 11.12 27.90 -8.04
CA ASP A 215 12.53 28.18 -7.76
C ASP A 215 13.21 27.08 -6.92
N VAL A 216 12.47 26.46 -6.00
CA VAL A 216 12.96 25.32 -5.21
C VAL A 216 13.05 24.08 -6.08
N CYS A 217 12.02 23.80 -6.89
CA CYS A 217 12.01 22.68 -7.83
C CYS A 217 13.19 22.77 -8.81
N ALA A 218 13.38 23.91 -9.47
CA ALA A 218 14.46 24.10 -10.43
C ALA A 218 15.86 23.94 -9.80
N ARG A 219 16.03 24.28 -8.52
CA ARG A 219 17.28 24.06 -7.79
C ARG A 219 17.51 22.59 -7.46
N ILE A 220 16.46 21.83 -7.14
CA ILE A 220 16.54 20.39 -6.93
C ILE A 220 16.93 19.72 -8.25
N ASP A 221 16.25 20.06 -9.34
CA ASP A 221 16.51 19.49 -10.67
C ASP A 221 17.96 19.74 -11.11
N ALA A 222 18.45 20.98 -10.99
CA ALA A 222 19.83 21.32 -11.34
C ALA A 222 20.87 20.63 -10.43
N TRP A 223 20.52 20.36 -9.17
CA TRP A 223 21.39 19.61 -8.25
C TRP A 223 21.44 18.13 -8.60
N GLU A 224 20.30 17.50 -8.92
CA GLU A 224 20.24 16.11 -9.38
C GLU A 224 20.98 15.93 -10.71
N GLU A 225 20.75 16.81 -11.69
CA GLU A 225 21.46 16.79 -12.99
C GLU A 225 22.99 16.88 -12.79
N GLY A 226 23.45 17.76 -11.89
CA GLY A 226 24.88 17.84 -11.56
C GLY A 226 25.45 16.59 -10.89
N LEU A 227 24.66 15.85 -10.10
CA LEU A 227 25.07 14.57 -9.53
C LEU A 227 25.12 13.47 -10.60
N GLU A 228 24.17 13.46 -11.52
CA GLU A 228 24.14 12.53 -12.65
C GLU A 228 25.34 12.73 -13.57
N GLU A 229 25.65 13.97 -13.96
CA GLU A 229 26.83 14.30 -14.78
C GLU A 229 28.14 13.81 -14.14
N VAL A 230 28.29 13.99 -12.82
CA VAL A 230 29.46 13.50 -12.08
C VAL A 230 29.50 11.97 -12.03
N ALA A 231 28.35 11.33 -11.81
CA ALA A 231 28.25 9.88 -11.77
C ALA A 231 28.62 9.25 -13.12
N GLU A 232 28.13 9.80 -14.23
CA GLU A 232 28.45 9.35 -15.59
C GLU A 232 29.94 9.44 -15.91
N GLN A 233 30.62 10.50 -15.46
CA GLN A 233 32.07 10.68 -15.65
C GLN A 233 32.92 9.67 -14.86
N LEU A 234 32.39 9.20 -13.72
CA LEU A 234 33.05 8.24 -12.83
C LEU A 234 32.63 6.79 -13.09
N ALA A 235 31.67 6.57 -14.01
CA ALA A 235 30.96 5.31 -14.13
C ALA A 235 31.88 4.15 -14.54
N ASP A 236 32.15 3.27 -13.57
CA ASP A 236 32.34 1.83 -13.79
C ASP A 236 30.99 1.13 -13.55
N GLU A 237 30.76 -0.06 -14.14
CA GLU A 237 29.47 -0.80 -14.10
C GLU A 237 28.94 -1.09 -12.67
N ALA A 238 29.77 -0.88 -11.64
CA ALA A 238 29.46 -1.14 -10.23
C ALA A 238 29.05 0.09 -9.41
N THR A 239 28.90 1.28 -10.02
CA THR A 239 28.58 2.51 -9.28
C THR A 239 27.09 2.59 -8.93
N ALA A 240 26.77 2.83 -7.65
CA ALA A 240 25.38 3.04 -7.22
C ALA A 240 24.78 4.30 -7.89
N ALA A 241 23.47 4.29 -8.16
CA ALA A 241 22.77 5.46 -8.67
C ALA A 241 22.96 6.67 -7.75
N PRO A 242 23.08 7.90 -8.31
CA PRO A 242 23.20 9.10 -7.49
C PRO A 242 21.97 9.30 -6.60
N VAL A 243 22.17 9.97 -5.48
CA VAL A 243 21.10 10.28 -4.52
C VAL A 243 20.08 11.22 -5.17
N GLY A 244 18.80 10.84 -5.15
CA GLY A 244 17.70 11.67 -5.62
C GLY A 244 16.91 12.28 -4.47
N TYR A 245 16.48 13.54 -4.62
CA TYR A 245 15.58 14.21 -3.69
C TYR A 245 14.30 13.40 -3.49
N GLN A 246 13.64 13.02 -4.59
CA GLN A 246 12.33 12.38 -4.54
C GLN A 246 12.40 11.00 -3.86
N TYR A 247 13.40 10.19 -4.24
CA TYR A 247 13.50 8.78 -3.87
C TYR A 247 14.33 8.52 -2.63
N ASP A 248 15.26 9.39 -2.24
CA ASP A 248 16.12 9.16 -1.07
C ASP A 248 15.84 10.13 0.09
N LEU A 249 15.42 11.35 -0.21
CA LEU A 249 15.35 12.44 0.78
C LEU A 249 13.93 12.87 1.16
N SER A 250 12.95 12.63 0.28
CA SER A 250 11.61 13.24 0.39
C SER A 250 10.50 12.27 0.81
N ILE A 251 10.06 11.37 -0.09
CA ILE A 251 8.89 10.52 0.16
C ILE A 251 9.35 9.07 0.35
N PRO A 252 9.10 8.46 1.53
CA PRO A 252 9.40 7.05 1.73
C PRO A 252 8.51 6.15 0.88
N PRO A 253 9.03 5.03 0.35
CA PRO A 253 8.23 3.99 -0.28
C PRO A 253 7.44 3.18 0.77
N GLY A 254 6.56 2.31 0.29
CA GLY A 254 5.89 1.33 1.14
C GLY A 254 4.56 1.80 1.70
N TRP A 255 3.98 0.94 2.54
CA TRP A 255 2.72 1.24 3.20
C TRP A 255 2.91 2.36 4.23
N ARG A 256 2.12 3.43 4.14
CA ARG A 256 2.29 4.61 5.00
C ARG A 256 1.00 5.39 5.21
N VAL A 257 0.91 6.07 6.34
CA VAL A 257 -0.23 6.92 6.71
C VAL A 257 0.25 8.37 6.83
N GLY A 258 -0.55 9.30 6.31
CA GLY A 258 -0.20 10.71 6.26
C GLY A 258 0.99 11.02 5.34
N GLY A 259 1.58 12.21 5.51
CA GLY A 259 2.67 12.71 4.68
C GLY A 259 2.21 13.26 3.33
N PHE A 260 3.06 13.11 2.32
CA PHE A 260 2.83 13.66 0.98
C PHE A 260 2.69 12.55 -0.06
N ALA A 261 1.79 12.72 -1.03
CA ALA A 261 1.62 11.75 -2.12
C ALA A 261 2.78 11.87 -3.12
N SER A 262 3.25 10.73 -3.62
CA SER A 262 4.13 10.73 -4.79
C SER A 262 3.31 11.08 -6.04
N TRP A 263 3.97 11.64 -7.05
CA TRP A 263 3.42 11.90 -8.38
C TRP A 263 4.41 11.45 -9.46
N HIS A 264 5.10 10.33 -9.22
CA HIS A 264 6.22 9.88 -10.03
C HIS A 264 5.81 9.29 -11.40
N ALA A 265 4.55 8.89 -11.56
CA ALA A 265 4.06 8.28 -12.81
C ALA A 265 3.11 9.18 -13.61
N THR A 266 2.55 10.21 -12.97
CA THR A 266 1.60 11.13 -13.60
C THR A 266 1.86 12.55 -13.13
N ASP A 267 1.55 13.54 -13.96
CA ASP A 267 1.59 14.94 -13.53
C ASP A 267 0.73 15.17 -12.27
N PRO A 268 1.22 15.99 -11.30
CA PRO A 268 0.45 16.30 -10.11
C PRO A 268 -0.91 16.89 -10.45
N SER A 269 -1.96 16.36 -9.81
CA SER A 269 -3.34 16.81 -10.04
C SER A 269 -4.00 17.29 -8.73
N PRO A 270 -4.78 18.39 -8.74
CA PRO A 270 -5.49 18.83 -7.55
C PRO A 270 -6.47 17.79 -6.99
N MET A 271 -6.17 17.31 -5.78
CA MET A 271 -7.02 16.39 -5.03
C MET A 271 -7.99 17.16 -4.13
N ASN A 272 -8.91 17.90 -4.73
CA ASN A 272 -9.94 18.64 -4.01
C ASN A 272 -11.15 17.77 -3.68
N CYS A 273 -11.75 17.97 -2.51
CA CYS A 273 -12.96 17.29 -2.08
C CYS A 273 -14.12 17.60 -3.03
N ARG A 274 -14.88 16.58 -3.44
CA ARG A 274 -16.03 16.76 -4.35
C ARG A 274 -17.22 17.47 -3.68
N THR A 275 -17.27 17.50 -2.35
CA THR A 275 -18.38 18.11 -1.60
C THR A 275 -18.11 19.57 -1.26
N CYS A 276 -16.94 19.89 -0.72
CA CYS A 276 -16.62 21.24 -0.23
C CYS A 276 -15.48 21.93 -0.98
N ALA A 277 -14.89 21.31 -2.00
CA ALA A 277 -13.76 21.81 -2.80
C ALA A 277 -12.44 22.07 -2.04
N VAL A 278 -12.40 21.84 -0.73
CA VAL A 278 -11.17 21.96 0.07
C VAL A 278 -10.12 20.95 -0.40
N PRO A 279 -8.84 21.34 -0.54
CA PRO A 279 -7.74 20.42 -0.80
C PRO A 279 -7.69 19.29 0.24
N MET A 280 -7.65 18.05 -0.24
CA MET A 280 -7.62 16.87 0.61
C MET A 280 -6.19 16.55 1.03
N HIS A 281 -6.01 15.96 2.21
CA HIS A 281 -4.72 15.44 2.64
C HIS A 281 -4.58 13.96 2.26
N LEU A 282 -3.34 13.50 2.11
CA LEU A 282 -3.06 12.07 1.98
C LEU A 282 -3.41 11.37 3.30
N LEU A 283 -4.30 10.37 3.24
CA LEU A 283 -4.68 9.54 4.38
C LEU A 283 -3.81 8.30 4.44
N LEU A 284 -3.75 7.53 3.36
CA LEU A 284 -3.11 6.22 3.30
C LEU A 284 -2.49 6.01 1.92
N THR A 285 -1.26 5.52 1.90
CA THR A 285 -0.61 4.95 0.71
C THR A 285 -0.52 3.44 0.87
N ILE A 286 -0.99 2.73 -0.14
CA ILE A 286 -0.88 1.28 -0.28
C ILE A 286 0.09 1.01 -1.42
N ASP A 287 1.26 0.50 -1.09
CA ASP A 287 2.32 0.22 -2.06
C ASP A 287 2.38 -1.28 -2.38
N SER A 288 2.76 -1.60 -3.61
CA SER A 288 3.07 -2.97 -4.03
C SER A 288 4.37 -3.49 -3.37
N THR A 289 5.26 -2.58 -2.96
CA THR A 289 6.58 -2.90 -2.40
C THR A 289 6.94 -1.97 -1.24
N GLU A 290 7.65 -2.48 -0.24
CA GLU A 290 8.11 -1.72 0.92
C GLU A 290 9.38 -0.90 0.63
N TRP A 291 10.15 -1.35 -0.37
CA TRP A 291 11.30 -0.72 -1.00
C TRP A 291 11.64 -1.51 -2.28
N ASP A 292 12.45 -0.94 -3.14
CA ASP A 292 12.91 -1.52 -4.41
C ASP A 292 14.41 -1.25 -4.64
N GLY A 293 14.88 -1.47 -5.86
CA GLY A 293 16.29 -1.23 -6.22
C GLY A 293 16.68 0.25 -6.19
N GLY A 294 15.72 1.17 -6.35
CA GLY A 294 15.95 2.62 -6.37
C GLY A 294 15.72 3.31 -5.02
N SER A 295 15.10 2.63 -4.06
CA SER A 295 14.79 3.16 -2.73
C SER A 295 15.55 2.47 -1.61
N GLY A 296 16.75 1.98 -1.92
CA GLY A 296 17.63 1.26 -0.97
C GLY A 296 17.95 2.06 0.30
N SER A 297 18.00 3.40 0.21
CA SER A 297 18.20 4.28 1.37
C SER A 297 17.06 4.21 2.40
N TRP A 298 15.88 3.72 2.03
CA TRP A 298 14.73 3.52 2.92
C TRP A 298 14.60 2.11 3.49
N LYS A 299 15.45 1.17 3.04
CA LYS A 299 15.44 -0.21 3.51
C LYS A 299 15.69 -0.26 5.02
N PRO A 300 14.85 -0.91 5.83
CA PRO A 300 15.05 -0.96 7.27
C PRO A 300 16.42 -1.53 7.69
N LEU A 301 16.99 -1.00 8.76
CA LEU A 301 18.30 -1.44 9.29
C LEU A 301 18.32 -2.93 9.64
N GLU A 302 17.20 -3.46 10.14
CA GLU A 302 17.06 -4.86 10.53
C GLU A 302 17.02 -5.83 9.33
N GLU A 303 16.93 -5.31 8.11
CA GLU A 303 16.70 -6.09 6.89
C GLU A 303 17.75 -5.86 5.81
N GLN A 304 18.84 -5.15 6.13
CA GLN A 304 19.90 -4.80 5.18
C GLN A 304 20.46 -6.02 4.42
N ASP A 305 20.59 -7.17 5.07
CA ASP A 305 21.12 -8.40 4.47
C ASP A 305 20.08 -9.22 3.68
N LEU A 306 18.80 -8.82 3.68
CA LEU A 306 17.74 -9.57 3.00
C LEU A 306 17.67 -9.23 1.49
N PRO A 307 17.41 -10.21 0.61
CA PRO A 307 17.24 -9.95 -0.82
C PRO A 307 15.94 -9.18 -1.08
N THR A 308 16.01 -8.09 -1.84
CA THR A 308 14.87 -7.18 -2.11
C THR A 308 13.64 -7.90 -2.68
N TYR A 309 13.81 -8.70 -3.73
CA TYR A 309 12.70 -9.34 -4.45
C TYR A 309 11.83 -10.25 -3.56
N GLN A 310 12.39 -10.83 -2.49
CA GLN A 310 11.69 -11.77 -1.61
C GLN A 310 11.18 -11.11 -0.31
N SER A 311 11.82 -10.05 0.14
CA SER A 311 11.56 -9.46 1.47
C SER A 311 10.74 -8.17 1.42
N ALA A 312 10.75 -7.45 0.29
CA ALA A 312 10.08 -6.16 0.17
C ALA A 312 8.58 -6.26 -0.16
N ARG A 313 8.01 -7.47 -0.30
CA ARG A 313 6.61 -7.67 -0.72
C ARG A 313 5.80 -8.51 0.27
N PRO A 314 5.79 -8.15 1.56
CA PRO A 314 5.22 -8.97 2.63
C PRO A 314 3.70 -9.14 2.51
N THR A 315 3.00 -8.10 2.07
CA THR A 315 1.53 -8.10 1.92
C THR A 315 1.06 -8.87 0.69
N GLN A 316 1.94 -9.10 -0.28
CA GLN A 316 1.61 -9.66 -1.61
C GLN A 316 0.53 -8.90 -2.39
N VAL A 317 0.21 -7.70 -1.93
CA VAL A 317 -0.68 -6.76 -2.61
C VAL A 317 0.04 -6.19 -3.83
N THR A 318 -0.69 -6.04 -4.93
CA THR A 318 -0.17 -5.37 -6.13
C THR A 318 -1.18 -4.34 -6.61
N VAL A 319 -0.74 -3.09 -6.69
CA VAL A 319 -1.51 -1.98 -7.24
C VAL A 319 -1.05 -1.73 -8.67
N GLY A 320 -2.01 -1.71 -9.60
CA GLY A 320 -1.75 -1.41 -11.01
C GLY A 320 -0.62 -2.28 -11.59
N ARG A 321 0.41 -1.62 -12.13
CA ARG A 321 1.60 -2.29 -12.68
C ARG A 321 2.78 -2.20 -11.70
N TRP A 322 2.58 -2.67 -10.46
CA TRP A 322 3.56 -2.59 -9.36
C TRP A 322 3.77 -1.18 -8.80
N GLY A 323 2.76 -0.33 -8.88
CA GLY A 323 2.81 1.03 -8.35
C GLY A 323 2.28 1.13 -6.92
N GLU A 324 1.87 2.32 -6.55
CA GLU A 324 1.22 2.66 -5.28
C GLU A 324 -0.18 3.27 -5.49
N LEU A 325 -1.05 3.12 -4.49
CA LEU A 325 -2.36 3.74 -4.40
C LEU A 325 -2.33 4.78 -3.29
N ASN A 326 -2.56 6.04 -3.63
CA ASN A 326 -2.70 7.14 -2.70
C ASN A 326 -4.19 7.42 -2.45
N ILE A 327 -4.64 7.32 -1.20
CA ILE A 327 -6.01 7.62 -0.77
C ILE A 327 -6.01 8.94 0.00
N PHE A 328 -6.91 9.84 -0.38
CA PHE A 328 -7.02 11.19 0.15
C PHE A 328 -8.33 11.36 0.92
N ALA A 329 -8.28 12.08 2.04
CA ALA A 329 -9.42 12.39 2.89
C ALA A 329 -9.63 13.90 3.04
N CYS A 330 -10.89 14.30 3.20
CA CYS A 330 -11.26 15.70 3.37
C CYS A 330 -11.02 16.12 4.83
N PRO A 331 -10.19 17.15 5.09
CA PRO A 331 -9.91 17.59 6.46
C PRO A 331 -11.14 18.20 7.16
N GLU A 332 -12.01 18.88 6.42
CA GLU A 332 -13.21 19.56 6.96
C GLU A 332 -14.44 18.64 7.08
N GLY A 333 -14.34 17.40 6.61
CA GLY A 333 -15.49 16.52 6.51
C GLY A 333 -15.06 15.07 6.34
N PRO A 334 -14.77 14.35 7.43
CA PRO A 334 -14.31 12.96 7.37
C PRO A 334 -15.35 12.00 6.76
N HIS A 335 -16.62 12.41 6.75
CA HIS A 335 -17.72 11.70 6.09
C HIS A 335 -17.81 11.97 4.57
N HIS A 336 -17.08 12.95 4.05
CA HIS A 336 -17.06 13.21 2.60
C HIS A 336 -16.34 12.08 1.86
N SER A 337 -16.76 11.83 0.62
CA SER A 337 -16.16 10.78 -0.20
C SER A 337 -14.66 10.99 -0.37
N HIS A 338 -13.91 9.91 -0.14
CA HIS A 338 -12.49 9.84 -0.41
C HIS A 338 -12.21 10.00 -1.92
N ARG A 339 -10.99 10.45 -2.23
CA ARG A 339 -10.44 10.42 -3.60
C ARG A 339 -9.16 9.60 -3.58
N TRP A 340 -8.73 9.13 -4.74
CA TRP A 340 -7.48 8.38 -4.84
C TRP A 340 -6.79 8.60 -6.17
N SER A 341 -5.49 8.33 -6.20
CA SER A 341 -4.67 8.23 -7.41
C SER A 341 -3.83 6.95 -7.35
N ILE A 342 -3.54 6.38 -8.51
CA ILE A 342 -2.55 5.30 -8.66
C ILE A 342 -1.32 5.95 -9.27
N GLN A 343 -0.14 5.67 -8.72
CA GLN A 343 1.14 6.13 -9.22
C GLN A 343 1.98 4.92 -9.58
#